data_AF-A0A6N9AWI8-F1
#
_entry.id   AF-A0A6N9AWI8-F1
#
_cell.length_a   1.000
_cell.length_b   1.000
_cell.length_c   1.000
_cell.angle_alpha   90.00
_cell.angle_beta   90.00
_cell.angle_gamma   90.00
#
_symmetry.space_group_name_H-M   'P 1'
#
loop_
_entity.id
_entity.type
_entity.pdbx_description
1 polymer ?
#
loop_
_entity_poly.entity_id
_entity_poly.type
_entity_poly.pdbx_seq_one_letter_code
_entity_poly.pdbx_strand_id
1 'polypeptide(L)'
;MWAKRFPVPEFDRHVLKDMDWTAPEIKSGPDLSEYACVAVDADSALSERFSFVGDHLMAVACSLPDTTANIFGNSFAWPIQRALMLDSLDTENCQVIADWKTPRPMNTRFGPDSGITVNASQVFVLIGNQCADHWIANRIMLDNDWVSETGNGYRILSSSETEINDFHDAVIYFDWN
;
A
#
# COMPACT_ATOMS: atom_id res chain seq x y z
N MET A 1 -29.22 -5.15 19.89
CA MET A 1 -28.51 -3.89 20.18
C MET A 1 -27.53 -3.67 19.03
N TRP A 2 -27.94 -2.91 18.02
CA TRP A 2 -27.15 -2.68 16.81
C TRP A 2 -25.91 -1.87 17.16
N ALA A 3 -24.74 -2.42 16.86
CA ALA A 3 -23.46 -1.80 17.10
C ALA A 3 -23.47 -0.37 16.52
N LYS A 4 -23.04 0.59 17.33
CA LYS A 4 -22.68 1.94 16.87
C LYS A 4 -21.62 1.76 15.78
N ARG A 5 -22.05 1.69 14.52
CA ARG A 5 -21.16 1.76 13.37
C ARG A 5 -20.60 3.17 13.43
N PHE A 6 -19.34 3.30 13.84
CA PHE A 6 -18.55 4.48 13.52
C PHE A 6 -18.81 4.79 12.04
N PRO A 7 -19.09 6.04 11.64
CA PRO A 7 -19.26 6.37 10.25
C PRO A 7 -18.00 5.90 9.51
N VAL A 8 -18.19 4.87 8.71
CA VAL A 8 -17.19 4.24 7.87
C VAL A 8 -17.11 5.15 6.65
N PRO A 9 -15.97 5.80 6.35
CA PRO A 9 -15.84 6.66 5.18
C PRO A 9 -16.32 5.94 3.92
N GLU A 10 -16.99 6.67 3.04
CA GLU A 10 -17.47 6.12 1.76
C GLU A 10 -16.26 5.76 0.90
N PHE A 11 -16.09 4.46 0.65
CA PHE A 11 -15.06 3.91 -0.20
C PHE A 11 -15.75 3.11 -1.29
N ASP A 12 -15.77 3.66 -2.51
CA ASP A 12 -16.33 2.97 -3.68
C ASP A 12 -15.38 1.86 -4.12
N ARG A 13 -15.46 0.74 -3.42
CA ARG A 13 -14.69 -0.47 -3.72
C ARG A 13 -15.17 -1.19 -4.97
N HIS A 14 -16.39 -0.91 -5.45
CA HIS A 14 -17.02 -1.72 -6.49
C HIS A 14 -16.28 -1.61 -7.82
N VAL A 15 -15.69 -0.45 -8.10
CA VAL A 15 -14.85 -0.23 -9.28
C VAL A 15 -13.51 -0.96 -9.22
N LEU A 16 -13.11 -1.44 -8.04
CA LEU A 16 -11.86 -2.15 -7.79
C LEU A 16 -12.05 -3.66 -7.64
N LYS A 17 -13.28 -4.13 -7.79
CA LYS A 17 -13.65 -5.54 -7.72
C LYS A 17 -13.51 -6.18 -9.09
N ASP A 18 -13.07 -7.44 -9.12
CA ASP A 18 -12.96 -8.27 -10.32
C ASP A 18 -12.07 -7.64 -11.43
N MET A 19 -11.11 -6.76 -11.08
CA MET A 19 -10.18 -6.16 -12.05
C MET A 19 -9.22 -7.22 -12.60
N ASP A 20 -8.86 -7.13 -13.88
CA ASP A 20 -7.86 -8.03 -14.45
C ASP A 20 -6.49 -7.77 -13.81
N TRP A 21 -5.96 -8.78 -13.13
CA TRP A 21 -4.67 -8.65 -12.48
C TRP A 21 -3.55 -8.56 -13.52
N THR A 22 -2.82 -7.45 -13.47
CA THR A 22 -1.55 -7.30 -14.18
C THR A 22 -0.43 -7.20 -13.15
N ALA A 23 0.40 -8.23 -13.06
CA ALA A 23 1.56 -8.22 -12.17
C ALA A 23 2.50 -7.09 -12.59
N PRO A 24 2.98 -6.25 -11.65
CA PRO A 24 3.94 -5.22 -11.99
C PRO A 24 5.28 -5.84 -12.38
N GLU A 25 5.97 -5.21 -13.32
CA GLU A 25 7.36 -5.54 -13.61
C GLU A 25 8.26 -5.10 -12.45
N ILE A 26 9.05 -6.03 -11.91
CA ILE A 26 10.02 -5.74 -10.86
C ILE A 26 11.25 -5.10 -11.49
N LYS A 27 11.61 -3.91 -11.05
CA LYS A 27 12.78 -3.16 -11.52
C LYS A 27 13.91 -3.20 -10.50
N SER A 28 15.09 -3.61 -10.93
CA SER A 28 16.32 -3.46 -10.15
C SER A 28 16.90 -2.06 -10.40
N GLY A 29 16.99 -1.23 -9.37
CA GLY A 29 17.49 0.15 -9.47
C GLY A 29 16.63 1.05 -10.37
N PRO A 30 15.33 1.21 -10.08
CA PRO A 30 14.45 2.02 -10.91
C PRO A 30 14.95 3.46 -10.99
N ASP A 31 14.81 4.07 -12.16
CA ASP A 31 14.87 5.51 -12.30
C ASP A 31 13.59 6.09 -11.70
N LEU A 32 13.75 6.88 -10.63
CA LEU A 32 12.67 7.50 -9.87
C LEU A 32 12.60 9.01 -10.15
N SER A 33 13.19 9.46 -11.25
CA SER A 33 13.12 10.86 -11.69
C SER A 33 11.71 11.31 -12.08
N GLU A 34 10.83 10.37 -12.45
CA GLU A 34 9.41 10.61 -12.65
C GLU A 34 8.61 10.27 -11.38
N TYR A 35 7.59 11.07 -11.06
CA TYR A 35 6.70 10.81 -9.94
C TYR A 35 5.77 9.64 -10.25
N ALA A 36 6.17 8.47 -9.78
CA ALA A 36 5.48 7.21 -10.02
C ALA A 36 5.77 6.22 -8.89
N CYS A 37 4.94 5.18 -8.83
CA CYS A 37 5.21 3.97 -8.07
C CYS A 37 5.68 2.84 -9.01
N VAL A 38 6.70 2.10 -8.57
CA VAL A 38 7.29 0.97 -9.28
C VAL A 38 7.58 -0.18 -8.32
N ALA A 39 7.38 -1.40 -8.79
CA ALA A 39 7.73 -2.58 -8.01
C ALA A 39 9.25 -2.79 -8.04
N VAL A 40 9.81 -3.11 -6.88
CA VAL A 40 11.25 -3.36 -6.69
C VAL A 40 11.43 -4.58 -5.80
N ASP A 41 12.59 -5.21 -5.92
CA ASP A 41 12.95 -6.33 -5.06
C ASP A 41 12.97 -5.90 -3.59
N ALA A 42 12.23 -6.62 -2.76
CA ALA A 42 12.39 -6.55 -1.32
C ALA A 42 13.48 -7.56 -0.93
N ASP A 43 14.59 -7.06 -0.37
CA ASP A 43 15.63 -7.94 0.16
C ASP A 43 15.02 -8.96 1.13
N SER A 44 15.49 -10.21 1.07
CA SER A 44 14.98 -11.28 1.92
C SER A 44 15.21 -10.95 3.39
N ALA A 45 16.35 -10.33 3.73
CA ALA A 45 16.64 -9.94 5.11
C ALA A 45 15.73 -8.80 5.60
N LEU A 46 15.38 -7.85 4.73
CA LEU A 46 14.40 -6.80 5.04
C LEU A 46 13.02 -7.40 5.30
N SER A 47 12.61 -8.33 4.44
CA SER A 47 11.31 -8.99 4.51
C SER A 47 11.19 -9.84 5.78
N GLU A 48 12.24 -10.59 6.13
CA GLU A 48 12.33 -11.34 7.39
C GLU A 48 12.27 -10.41 8.60
N ARG A 49 13.00 -9.28 8.59
CA ARG A 49 12.99 -8.27 9.67
C ARG A 49 11.58 -7.80 10.01
N PHE A 50 10.70 -7.68 9.01
CA PHE A 50 9.32 -7.22 9.19
C PHE A 50 8.26 -8.33 9.08
N SER A 51 8.71 -9.58 9.00
CA SER A 51 7.90 -10.81 8.92
C SER A 51 6.95 -10.84 7.72
N PHE A 52 7.40 -10.35 6.57
CA PHE A 52 6.70 -10.50 5.28
C PHE A 52 7.18 -11.76 4.54
N VAL A 53 6.24 -12.55 4.02
CA VAL A 53 6.49 -13.81 3.31
C VAL A 53 5.52 -13.99 2.14
N GLY A 54 5.74 -14.99 1.28
CA GLY A 54 4.81 -15.40 0.23
C GLY A 54 5.30 -15.10 -1.19
N ASP A 55 4.57 -15.62 -2.18
CA ASP A 55 4.99 -15.64 -3.59
C ASP A 55 4.94 -14.26 -4.28
N HIS A 56 4.27 -13.29 -3.67
CA HIS A 56 4.12 -11.93 -4.19
C HIS A 56 4.98 -10.91 -3.42
N LEU A 57 6.01 -11.39 -2.73
CA LEU A 57 6.90 -10.54 -1.94
C LEU A 57 7.65 -9.56 -2.83
N MET A 58 7.35 -8.27 -2.66
CA MET A 58 8.03 -7.16 -3.31
C MET A 58 7.82 -5.89 -2.47
N ALA A 59 8.67 -4.90 -2.69
CA ALA A 59 8.43 -3.54 -2.22
C ALA A 59 7.94 -2.67 -3.38
N VAL A 60 7.25 -1.58 -3.05
CA VAL A 60 6.87 -0.55 -4.01
C VAL A 60 7.65 0.71 -3.70
N ALA A 61 8.58 1.08 -4.58
CA ALA A 61 9.25 2.37 -4.52
C ALA A 61 8.30 3.45 -5.06
N CYS A 62 8.03 4.46 -4.25
CA CYS A 62 7.11 5.54 -4.53
C CYS A 62 7.90 6.84 -4.60
N SER A 63 8.05 7.40 -5.80
CA SER A 63 8.72 8.69 -6.03
C SER A 63 7.75 9.84 -5.82
N LEU A 64 8.14 10.77 -4.95
CA LEU A 64 7.33 11.90 -4.52
C LEU A 64 8.00 13.21 -4.92
N PRO A 65 7.24 14.30 -5.10
CA PRO A 65 7.85 15.61 -5.29
C PRO A 65 8.69 16.02 -4.08
N ASP A 66 9.69 16.89 -4.32
CA ASP A 66 10.47 17.54 -3.25
C ASP A 66 9.63 18.51 -2.39
N THR A 67 8.32 18.55 -2.62
CA THR A 67 7.32 19.28 -1.83
C THR A 67 6.63 18.32 -0.86
N THR A 68 5.54 18.78 -0.28
CA THR A 68 4.72 17.99 0.61
C THR A 68 3.79 17.08 -0.19
N ALA A 69 3.89 15.77 0.04
CA ALA A 69 2.91 14.79 -0.43
C ALA A 69 2.04 14.32 0.74
N ASN A 70 0.79 14.00 0.45
CA ASN A 70 -0.13 13.39 1.39
C ASN A 70 -0.36 11.92 0.99
N ILE A 71 -0.40 11.06 2.00
CA ILE A 71 -0.58 9.62 1.82
C ILE A 71 -1.76 9.21 2.67
N PHE A 72 -2.69 8.46 2.10
CA PHE A 72 -3.83 7.92 2.81
C PHE A 72 -4.17 6.53 2.29
N GLY A 73 -5.06 5.82 2.99
CA GLY A 73 -5.42 4.48 2.59
C GLY A 73 -6.86 4.11 2.90
N ASN A 74 -7.38 3.19 2.09
CA ASN A 74 -8.64 2.50 2.32
C ASN A 74 -8.42 0.99 2.21
N SER A 75 -9.33 0.20 2.76
CA SER A 75 -9.29 -1.26 2.69
C SER A 75 -10.71 -1.80 2.58
N PHE A 76 -10.94 -2.97 2.03
CA PHE A 76 -12.19 -3.69 2.27
C PHE A 76 -11.91 -5.18 2.19
N ALA A 77 -11.10 -5.66 3.12
CA ALA A 77 -10.68 -7.06 3.15
C ALA A 77 -11.28 -7.81 4.35
N TRP A 78 -11.47 -9.11 4.19
CA TRP A 78 -11.70 -10.00 5.32
C TRP A 78 -10.47 -10.13 6.24
N PRO A 79 -9.26 -10.42 5.75
CA PRO A 79 -8.10 -10.47 6.62
C PRO A 79 -7.67 -9.06 7.06
N ILE A 80 -6.98 -9.00 8.20
CA ILE A 80 -6.31 -7.76 8.63
C ILE A 80 -5.23 -7.43 7.60
N GLN A 81 -5.19 -6.18 7.17
CA GLN A 81 -4.24 -5.69 6.17
C GLN A 81 -3.17 -4.86 6.86
N ARG A 82 -1.98 -4.82 6.26
CA ARG A 82 -0.85 -3.99 6.69
C ARG A 82 -0.16 -3.35 5.50
N ALA A 83 0.21 -2.07 5.65
CA ALA A 83 1.11 -1.37 4.77
C ALA A 83 2.20 -0.76 5.64
N LEU A 84 3.41 -1.23 5.43
CA LEU A 84 4.59 -0.76 6.12
C LEU A 84 5.35 0.18 5.18
N MET A 85 5.49 1.43 5.59
CA MET A 85 6.18 2.48 4.84
C MET A 85 7.57 2.69 5.45
N LEU A 86 8.58 2.61 4.61
CA LEU A 86 9.99 2.74 4.95
C LEU A 86 10.63 3.89 4.19
N ASP A 87 11.68 4.48 4.75
CA ASP A 87 12.49 5.50 4.07
C ASP A 87 13.56 4.90 3.14
N SER A 88 13.92 3.63 3.35
CA SER A 88 14.97 2.91 2.63
C SER A 88 14.68 1.41 2.60
N LEU A 89 15.28 0.71 1.62
CA LEU A 89 15.34 -0.76 1.58
C LEU A 89 16.61 -1.32 2.21
N ASP A 90 17.50 -0.48 2.72
CA ASP A 90 18.68 -0.91 3.47
C ASP A 90 18.23 -1.55 4.80
N THR A 91 18.34 -2.89 4.87
CA THR A 91 17.94 -3.70 6.01
C THR A 91 18.54 -3.26 7.34
N GLU A 92 19.74 -2.66 7.37
CA GLU A 92 20.37 -2.23 8.61
C GLU A 92 19.90 -0.85 9.06
N ASN A 93 19.69 0.06 8.11
CA ASN A 93 19.48 1.48 8.40
C ASN A 93 18.04 1.97 8.20
N CYS A 94 17.17 1.19 7.55
CA CYS A 94 15.81 1.61 7.25
C CYS A 94 15.01 1.97 8.52
N GLN A 95 14.26 3.06 8.43
CA GLN A 95 13.32 3.54 9.43
C GLN A 95 11.89 3.36 8.95
N VAL A 96 11.01 3.07 9.91
CA VAL A 96 9.57 3.01 9.66
C VAL A 96 9.01 4.42 9.69
N ILE A 97 8.53 4.90 8.53
CA ILE A 97 7.80 6.17 8.41
C ILE A 97 6.39 5.97 8.96
N ALA A 98 5.73 4.88 8.57
CA ALA A 98 4.39 4.53 9.01
C ALA A 98 4.18 3.01 8.99
N ASP A 99 3.45 2.49 9.99
CA ASP A 99 2.99 1.10 10.03
C ASP A 99 1.47 1.11 10.16
N TRP A 100 0.78 1.00 9.03
CA TRP A 100 -0.67 1.03 9.00
C TRP A 100 -1.23 -0.37 9.00
N LYS A 101 -2.19 -0.62 9.89
CA LYS A 101 -2.92 -1.88 9.99
C LYS A 101 -4.41 -1.59 10.09
N THR A 102 -5.25 -2.41 9.46
CA THR A 102 -6.67 -2.37 9.79
C THR A 102 -6.86 -2.84 11.24
N PRO A 103 -7.66 -2.14 12.05
CA PRO A 103 -7.87 -2.53 13.45
C PRO A 103 -8.73 -3.80 13.59
N ARG A 104 -9.39 -4.22 12.50
CA ARG A 104 -10.23 -5.42 12.40
C ARG A 104 -10.51 -5.76 10.93
N PRO A 105 -10.89 -7.02 10.65
CA PRO A 105 -11.55 -7.43 9.41
C PRO A 105 -12.68 -6.50 8.97
N MET A 106 -12.91 -6.44 7.65
CA MET A 106 -14.02 -5.73 7.00
C MET A 106 -14.10 -4.27 7.44
N ASN A 107 -12.99 -3.55 7.30
CA ASN A 107 -12.86 -2.14 7.66
C ASN A 107 -12.48 -1.31 6.44
N THR A 108 -13.26 -0.24 6.17
CA THR A 108 -12.93 0.70 5.09
C THR A 108 -11.72 1.56 5.38
N ARG A 109 -11.45 1.80 6.66
CA ARG A 109 -10.37 2.65 7.10
C ARG A 109 -9.06 1.88 7.12
N PHE A 110 -8.07 2.46 6.46
CA PHE A 110 -6.70 1.96 6.46
C PHE A 110 -5.73 3.09 6.80
N GLY A 111 -5.14 3.05 8.00
CA GLY A 111 -4.36 4.18 8.53
C GLY A 111 -5.24 5.31 9.13
N PRO A 112 -4.69 6.53 9.29
CA PRO A 112 -5.43 7.69 9.79
C PRO A 112 -6.40 8.27 8.73
N ASP A 113 -7.56 8.79 9.16
CA ASP A 113 -8.60 9.30 8.26
C ASP A 113 -8.11 10.51 7.42
N SER A 114 -7.24 11.34 8.01
CA SER A 114 -6.65 12.50 7.34
C SER A 114 -5.41 12.16 6.52
N GLY A 115 -5.02 10.88 6.44
CA GLY A 115 -3.71 10.50 5.93
C GLY A 115 -2.55 11.00 6.80
N ILE A 116 -1.35 10.89 6.25
CA ILE A 116 -0.13 11.50 6.77
C ILE A 116 0.50 12.39 5.72
N THR A 117 1.15 13.43 6.21
CA THR A 117 1.95 14.33 5.40
C THR A 117 3.40 13.86 5.45
N VAL A 118 4.02 13.66 4.28
CA VAL A 118 5.43 13.31 4.17
C VAL A 118 6.22 14.38 3.43
N ASN A 119 7.43 14.64 3.91
CA ASN A 119 8.42 15.49 3.27
C ASN A 119 9.63 14.61 2.93
N ALA A 120 9.42 13.70 1.99
CA ALA A 120 10.43 12.78 1.50
C ALA A 120 10.26 12.67 -0.01
N SER A 121 11.36 12.64 -0.76
CA SER A 121 11.34 12.41 -2.20
C SER A 121 11.05 10.94 -2.56
N GLN A 122 11.16 10.03 -1.60
CA GLN A 122 10.93 8.62 -1.80
C GLN A 122 10.40 7.93 -0.54
N VAL A 123 9.46 7.01 -0.74
CA VAL A 123 8.97 6.07 0.28
C VAL A 123 8.91 4.67 -0.32
N PHE A 124 9.18 3.65 0.49
CA PHE A 124 9.03 2.25 0.10
C PHE A 124 7.86 1.62 0.86
N VAL A 125 7.00 0.88 0.17
CA VAL A 125 5.81 0.28 0.77
C VAL A 125 5.86 -1.24 0.65
N LEU A 126 5.68 -1.94 1.76
CA LEU A 126 5.39 -3.38 1.82
C LEU A 126 3.91 -3.55 2.18
N ILE A 127 3.15 -4.33 1.40
CA ILE A 127 1.72 -4.55 1.60
C ILE A 127 1.43 -6.03 1.77
N GLY A 128 0.66 -6.37 2.79
CA GLY A 128 0.33 -7.76 3.08
C GLY A 128 -0.80 -7.93 4.07
N ASN A 129 -1.28 -9.16 4.18
CA ASN A 129 -2.37 -9.54 5.05
C ASN A 129 -1.91 -10.45 6.19
N GLN A 130 -2.57 -10.34 7.34
CA GLN A 130 -2.18 -11.08 8.53
C GLN A 130 -2.49 -12.57 8.38
N CYS A 131 -1.48 -13.40 8.64
CA CYS A 131 -1.63 -14.82 8.87
C CYS A 131 -0.83 -15.19 10.12
N ALA A 132 -1.52 -15.51 11.21
CA ALA A 132 -0.90 -15.73 12.52
C ALA A 132 0.06 -14.60 12.94
N ASP A 133 1.37 -14.90 12.96
CA ASP A 133 2.46 -14.04 13.40
C ASP A 133 3.24 -13.36 12.25
N HIS A 134 2.86 -13.61 11.00
CA HIS A 134 3.50 -13.05 9.81
C HIS A 134 2.49 -12.37 8.88
N TRP A 135 3.03 -11.71 7.86
CA TRP A 135 2.29 -11.00 6.82
C TRP A 135 2.52 -11.70 5.49
N ILE A 136 1.46 -12.22 4.89
CA ILE A 136 1.52 -12.76 3.54
C ILE A 136 1.48 -11.57 2.59
N ALA A 137 2.44 -11.46 1.67
CA ALA A 137 2.50 -10.39 0.71
C ALA A 137 1.29 -10.45 -0.23
N ASN A 138 0.61 -9.31 -0.40
CA ASN A 138 -0.54 -9.21 -1.27
C ASN A 138 -0.10 -9.23 -2.74
N ARG A 139 -1.00 -9.65 -3.63
CA ARG A 139 -0.90 -9.25 -5.05
C ARG A 139 -1.12 -7.76 -5.14
N ILE A 140 -0.34 -7.08 -5.97
CA ILE A 140 -0.48 -5.64 -6.16
C ILE A 140 -0.70 -5.29 -7.64
N MET A 141 -1.31 -4.13 -7.86
CA MET A 141 -1.30 -3.41 -9.13
C MET A 141 -0.90 -1.95 -8.86
N LEU A 142 -0.16 -1.36 -9.79
CA LEU A 142 0.31 0.00 -9.72
C LEU A 142 -0.51 0.84 -10.69
N ASP A 143 -1.23 1.82 -10.18
CA ASP A 143 -2.09 2.70 -10.96
C ASP A 143 -1.49 4.11 -10.93
N ASN A 144 -0.48 4.29 -11.80
CA ASN A 144 0.23 5.56 -11.98
C ASN A 144 -0.59 6.60 -12.77
N ASP A 145 -1.67 6.18 -13.43
CA ASP A 145 -2.57 7.06 -14.19
C ASP A 145 -3.71 7.59 -13.32
N TRP A 146 -3.81 7.16 -12.05
CA TRP A 146 -4.81 7.66 -11.12
C TRP A 146 -4.56 9.14 -10.80
N VAL A 147 -5.57 9.97 -11.02
CA VAL A 147 -5.51 11.41 -10.75
C VAL A 147 -6.24 11.72 -9.45
N SER A 148 -5.54 12.38 -8.52
CA SER A 148 -6.15 12.90 -7.29
C SER A 148 -7.06 14.10 -7.56
N GLU A 149 -8.03 14.35 -6.67
CA GLU A 149 -8.82 15.60 -6.68
C GLU A 149 -7.94 16.85 -6.54
N THR A 150 -6.76 16.71 -5.92
CA THR A 150 -5.76 17.78 -5.73
C THR A 150 -4.91 18.03 -6.98
N GLY A 151 -4.94 17.13 -7.96
CA GLY A 151 -4.35 17.32 -9.29
C GLY A 151 -3.33 16.26 -9.68
N ASN A 152 -2.41 15.90 -8.79
CA ASN A 152 -1.39 14.89 -9.06
C ASN A 152 -1.47 13.75 -8.05
N GLY A 153 -1.15 12.54 -8.49
CA GLY A 153 -1.11 11.39 -7.61
C GLY A 153 -0.89 10.09 -8.36
N TYR A 154 -0.84 9.03 -7.58
CA TYR A 154 -0.96 7.64 -8.04
C TYR A 154 -1.48 6.79 -6.87
N ARG A 155 -1.86 5.55 -7.16
CA ARG A 155 -2.28 4.63 -6.11
C ARG A 155 -1.73 3.23 -6.31
N ILE A 156 -1.58 2.53 -5.18
CA ILE A 156 -1.26 1.11 -5.14
C ILE A 156 -2.54 0.38 -4.76
N LEU A 157 -2.95 -0.55 -5.60
CA LEU A 157 -4.08 -1.44 -5.37
C LEU A 157 -3.55 -2.79 -4.91
N SER A 158 -4.23 -3.46 -3.98
CA SER A 158 -3.79 -4.78 -3.54
C SER A 158 -4.95 -5.73 -3.24
N SER A 159 -4.68 -7.01 -3.44
CA SER A 159 -5.57 -8.12 -3.15
C SER A 159 -4.84 -9.19 -2.34
N SER A 160 -5.46 -9.65 -1.27
CA SER A 160 -4.91 -10.62 -0.33
C SER A 160 -5.12 -12.09 -0.74
N GLU A 161 -5.97 -12.34 -1.73
CA GLU A 161 -6.27 -13.68 -2.23
C GLU A 161 -5.74 -13.84 -3.66
N THR A 162 -5.05 -14.96 -3.92
CA THR A 162 -4.45 -15.24 -5.24
C THR A 162 -5.51 -15.51 -6.32
N GLU A 163 -6.68 -16.02 -5.94
CA GLU A 163 -7.74 -16.44 -6.87
C GLU A 163 -8.86 -15.39 -7.01
N ILE A 164 -8.91 -14.38 -6.15
CA ILE A 164 -9.96 -13.36 -6.13
C ILE A 164 -9.37 -12.01 -6.49
N ASN A 165 -9.89 -11.35 -7.52
CA ASN A 165 -9.39 -10.06 -7.99
C ASN A 165 -10.05 -8.87 -7.26
N ASP A 166 -10.09 -8.94 -5.93
CA ASP A 166 -10.61 -7.88 -5.08
C ASP A 166 -9.45 -6.93 -4.72
N PHE A 167 -9.14 -6.00 -5.63
CA PHE A 167 -8.02 -5.07 -5.49
C PHE A 167 -8.32 -3.85 -4.59
N HIS A 168 -9.41 -3.96 -3.84
CA HIS A 168 -9.78 -3.05 -2.77
C HIS A 168 -9.32 -3.52 -1.39
N ASP A 169 -8.64 -4.67 -1.27
CA ASP A 169 -8.29 -5.22 0.04
C ASP A 169 -7.42 -4.26 0.84
N ALA A 170 -6.38 -3.70 0.23
CA ALA A 170 -5.73 -2.48 0.72
C ALA A 170 -5.34 -1.59 -0.45
N VAL A 171 -5.74 -0.32 -0.37
CA VAL A 171 -5.47 0.71 -1.37
C VAL A 171 -4.72 1.84 -0.71
N ILE A 172 -3.56 2.18 -1.25
CA ILE A 172 -2.71 3.28 -0.76
C ILE A 172 -2.70 4.36 -1.83
N TYR A 173 -3.07 5.57 -1.45
CA TYR A 173 -3.13 6.73 -2.32
C TYR A 173 -2.00 7.68 -1.95
N PHE A 174 -1.38 8.26 -2.98
CA PHE A 174 -0.38 9.30 -2.86
C PHE A 174 -0.89 10.49 -3.65
N ASP A 175 -0.98 11.67 -3.03
CA ASP A 175 -1.48 12.86 -3.68
C ASP A 175 -0.68 14.13 -3.31
N TRP A 176 -0.60 15.05 -4.26
CA TRP A 176 0.05 16.34 -4.10
C TRP A 176 -0.48 17.36 -5.12
N ASN A 177 -0.15 18.64 -4.88
CA ASN A 177 -0.45 19.75 -5.78
C ASN A 177 0.69 20.01 -6.76
#